data_AF-A0A8H2VLV3-F1
#
_entry.id   AF-A0A8H2VLV3-F1
#
_cell.length_a   1.000
_cell.length_b   1.000
_cell.length_c   1.000
_cell.angle_alpha   90.00
_cell.angle_beta   90.00
_cell.angle_gamma   90.00
#
_symmetry.space_group_name_H-M   'P 1'
#
loop_
_entity.id
_entity.type
_entity.pdbx_description
1 polymer ?
#
loop_
_entity_poly.entity_id
_entity_poly.type
_entity_poly.pdbx_seq_one_letter_code
_entity_poly.pdbx_strand_id
1 'polypeptide(L)'
;MLAWKGVLRPSHLDFIIMDPSTASSPAASSNYSKAKPLSSLLEMCDMELNNQIKDNAKWKKRSEDTTLNVHFPELDNPCSKACNILLIGSSMLERFKTTGHDLNLGLKPHIFNAGVGGDTIPNVLYRMNLGLLQKAKYQAKVGTVVVNIGSNDLKKPGRSLSEVQLYQFALHLEALRRTFPRIVVTALFYKKDVQLSDVDRSNEDLQKIVSGFPGVEWLAAPQMDLIHHYEDHVHLNRDGYEVWDKWLVEKLGI
;
A
#
# COMPACT_ATOMS: atom_id res chain seq x y z
N MET A 1 -1.52 -0.29 62.83
CA MET A 1 -1.43 1.05 63.47
C MET A 1 -0.66 1.95 62.52
N LEU A 2 -1.29 2.66 61.57
CA LEU A 2 -2.08 3.91 61.64
C LEU A 2 -1.28 5.17 62.00
N ALA A 3 -1.53 6.21 61.17
CA ALA A 3 -1.30 7.67 61.29
C ALA A 3 -0.22 8.17 60.32
N TRP A 4 -0.50 8.86 59.20
CA TRP A 4 -1.49 9.92 58.88
C TRP A 4 -1.28 11.23 59.66
N LYS A 5 -0.71 12.22 58.96
CA LYS A 5 -0.84 13.69 59.13
C LYS A 5 -0.73 14.25 57.70
N GLY A 6 -1.62 15.00 57.08
CA GLY A 6 -2.75 15.80 57.57
C GLY A 6 -2.48 17.28 57.28
N VAL A 7 -3.39 17.93 56.53
CA VAL A 7 -3.88 19.33 56.77
C VAL A 7 -2.93 20.45 56.25
N LEU A 8 -3.31 21.51 55.51
CA LEU A 8 -4.58 22.13 55.07
C LEU A 8 -4.35 23.09 53.87
N ARG A 9 -5.41 23.38 53.10
CA ARG A 9 -5.52 24.50 52.14
C ARG A 9 -5.70 25.85 52.86
N PRO A 10 -5.52 26.97 52.13
CA PRO A 10 -6.56 28.00 52.12
C PRO A 10 -6.97 28.46 50.70
N SER A 11 -8.10 29.16 50.71
CA SER A 11 -9.02 29.58 49.65
C SER A 11 -8.65 30.87 48.90
N HIS A 12 -9.31 31.03 47.75
CA HIS A 12 -9.52 32.19 46.89
C HIS A 12 -9.38 33.61 47.50
N LEU A 13 -8.78 34.51 46.71
CA LEU A 13 -9.31 35.86 46.45
C LEU A 13 -8.69 36.45 45.17
N ASP A 14 -9.54 37.17 44.45
CA ASP A 14 -9.43 37.65 43.09
C ASP A 14 -8.40 38.78 42.90
N PHE A 15 -7.74 38.80 41.74
CA PHE A 15 -7.23 40.03 41.15
C PHE A 15 -7.52 40.04 39.64
N ILE A 16 -8.42 40.96 39.28
CA ILE A 16 -8.72 41.40 37.92
C ILE A 16 -7.56 42.29 37.45
N ILE A 17 -6.89 41.94 36.36
CA ILE A 17 -6.13 42.89 35.53
C ILE A 17 -6.44 42.62 34.06
N MET A 18 -6.71 43.71 33.34
CA MET A 18 -7.28 43.82 32.01
C MET A 18 -6.36 43.36 30.87
N ASP A 19 -7.05 42.97 29.80
CA ASP A 19 -6.62 42.67 28.41
C ASP A 19 -5.53 43.59 27.84
N PRO A 20 -4.70 43.05 26.92
CA PRO A 20 -4.88 43.53 25.56
C PRO A 20 -4.80 42.44 24.48
N SER A 21 -5.68 42.65 23.49
CA SER A 21 -5.53 42.32 22.07
C SER A 21 -5.62 40.84 21.68
N THR A 22 -6.86 40.48 21.40
CA THR A 22 -7.30 39.58 20.33
C THR A 22 -6.43 39.62 19.07
N ALA A 23 -5.57 38.62 18.90
CA ALA A 23 -5.12 38.15 17.60
C ALA A 23 -5.74 36.77 17.35
N SER A 24 -6.97 36.78 16.83
CA SER A 24 -7.63 35.58 16.31
C SER A 24 -6.84 35.06 15.13
N SER A 25 -6.03 34.02 15.36
CA SER A 25 -5.46 33.21 14.29
C SER A 25 -6.61 32.59 13.49
N PRO A 26 -6.67 32.78 12.16
CA PRO A 26 -7.73 32.20 11.36
C PRO A 26 -7.58 30.68 11.40
N ALA A 27 -8.66 30.02 11.81
CA ALA A 27 -8.84 28.59 11.68
C ALA A 27 -8.44 28.16 10.28
N ALA A 28 -7.43 27.28 10.18
CA ALA A 28 -7.12 26.58 8.94
C ALA A 28 -8.38 25.80 8.55
N SER A 29 -9.12 26.33 7.58
CA SER A 29 -10.20 25.62 6.92
C SER A 29 -9.57 24.41 6.25
N SER A 30 -9.73 23.25 6.90
CA SER A 30 -9.43 21.98 6.27
C SER A 30 -10.42 21.79 5.12
N ASN A 31 -10.02 22.23 3.93
CA ASN A 31 -10.66 21.87 2.68
C ASN A 31 -10.41 20.37 2.45
N TYR A 32 -11.09 19.52 3.22
CA TYR A 32 -11.29 18.13 2.84
C TYR A 32 -12.25 18.14 1.65
N SER A 33 -11.66 18.28 0.47
CA SER A 33 -12.29 17.89 -0.79
C SER A 33 -12.89 16.51 -0.59
N LYS A 34 -14.23 16.41 -0.63
CA LYS A 34 -14.92 15.12 -0.72
C LYS A 34 -14.22 14.28 -1.78
N ALA A 35 -13.84 13.04 -1.45
CA ALA A 35 -13.19 12.15 -2.40
C ALA A 35 -14.04 12.11 -3.68
N LYS A 36 -13.43 12.43 -4.82
CA LYS A 36 -14.15 12.42 -6.09
C LYS A 36 -14.68 10.99 -6.34
N PRO A 37 -15.89 10.81 -6.90
CA PRO A 37 -16.42 9.48 -7.20
C PRO A 37 -15.47 8.67 -8.08
N LEU A 38 -15.42 7.35 -7.89
CA LEU A 38 -14.56 6.46 -8.70
C LEU A 38 -14.80 6.61 -10.21
N SER A 39 -16.05 6.87 -10.63
CA SER A 39 -16.38 7.12 -12.05
C SER A 39 -15.59 8.29 -12.63
N SER A 40 -15.39 9.35 -11.83
CA SER A 40 -14.63 10.52 -12.28
C SER A 40 -13.13 10.23 -12.47
N LEU A 41 -12.57 9.21 -11.80
CA LEU A 41 -11.17 8.80 -12.02
C LEU A 41 -10.97 8.22 -13.42
N LEU A 42 -11.94 7.44 -13.91
CA LEU A 42 -11.85 6.80 -15.22
C LEU A 42 -11.85 7.82 -16.38
N GLU A 43 -12.43 9.00 -16.14
CA GLU A 43 -12.60 10.09 -17.10
C GLU A 43 -11.47 11.14 -17.04
N MET A 44 -10.56 11.07 -16.06
CA MET A 44 -9.48 12.06 -15.92
C MET A 44 -8.55 12.04 -17.12
N CYS A 45 -8.11 13.21 -17.59
CA CYS A 45 -6.98 13.24 -18.54
C CYS A 45 -5.66 12.84 -17.85
N ASP A 46 -4.64 12.47 -18.63
CA ASP A 46 -3.34 12.04 -18.07
C ASP A 46 -2.71 13.10 -17.18
N MET A 47 -2.86 14.38 -17.53
CA MET A 47 -2.34 15.50 -16.73
C MET A 47 -3.01 15.56 -15.36
N GLU A 48 -4.34 15.40 -15.32
CA GLU A 48 -5.11 15.46 -14.07
C GLU A 48 -4.80 14.26 -13.19
N LEU A 49 -4.70 13.06 -13.77
CA LEU A 49 -4.28 11.85 -13.06
C LEU A 49 -2.87 12.01 -12.46
N ASN A 50 -1.91 12.51 -13.23
CA ASN A 50 -0.53 12.73 -12.75
C ASN A 50 -0.49 13.73 -11.60
N ASN A 51 -1.28 14.81 -11.65
CA ASN A 51 -1.41 15.75 -10.55
C ASN A 51 -1.99 15.07 -9.30
N GLN A 52 -3.06 14.27 -9.46
CA GLN A 52 -3.65 13.53 -8.34
C GLN A 52 -2.66 12.52 -7.72
N ILE A 53 -1.89 11.80 -8.54
CA ILE A 53 -0.84 10.89 -8.06
C ILE A 53 0.20 11.66 -7.27
N LYS A 54 0.68 12.80 -7.78
CA LYS A 54 1.69 13.63 -7.10
C LYS A 54 1.19 14.18 -5.77
N ASP A 55 -0.05 14.67 -5.73
CA ASP A 55 -0.67 15.25 -4.52
C ASP A 55 -0.93 14.19 -3.43
N ASN A 56 -1.10 12.93 -3.84
CA ASN A 56 -1.35 11.80 -2.95
C ASN A 56 -0.12 10.93 -2.68
N ALA A 57 0.98 11.20 -3.37
CA ALA A 57 2.24 10.50 -3.17
C ALA A 57 2.88 10.91 -1.85
N LYS A 58 3.40 9.92 -1.11
CA LYS A 58 4.13 10.16 0.12
C LYS A 58 5.55 9.64 -0.01
N TRP A 59 6.51 10.55 0.08
CA TRP A 59 7.92 10.21 0.13
C TRP A 59 8.23 9.34 1.35
N LYS A 60 9.11 8.36 1.15
CA LYS A 60 9.76 7.58 2.19
C LYS A 60 11.12 7.17 1.66
N LYS A 61 12.18 7.47 2.42
CA LYS A 61 13.57 7.23 2.04
C LYS A 61 13.79 5.83 1.42
N ARG A 62 13.33 4.77 2.10
CA ARG A 62 13.49 3.39 1.60
C ARG A 62 12.81 3.18 0.23
N SER A 63 11.63 3.78 0.01
CA SER A 63 10.90 3.66 -1.26
C SER A 63 11.64 4.36 -2.39
N GLU A 64 12.20 5.54 -2.14
CA GLU A 64 13.05 6.27 -3.10
C GLU A 64 14.36 5.51 -3.36
N ASP A 65 15.13 5.21 -2.31
CA ASP A 65 16.43 4.54 -2.40
C ASP A 65 16.32 3.21 -3.15
N THR A 66 15.33 2.38 -2.84
CA THR A 66 15.14 1.09 -3.52
C THR A 66 14.74 1.30 -4.98
N THR A 67 13.92 2.31 -5.27
CA THR A 67 13.50 2.60 -6.65
C THR A 67 14.68 3.06 -7.51
N LEU A 68 15.43 4.05 -7.02
CA LEU A 68 16.51 4.68 -7.77
C LEU A 68 17.76 3.81 -7.84
N ASN A 69 18.11 3.11 -6.76
CA ASN A 69 19.40 2.41 -6.65
C ASN A 69 19.30 0.90 -6.90
N VAL A 70 18.09 0.33 -6.92
CA VAL A 70 17.89 -1.11 -7.17
C VAL A 70 17.00 -1.34 -8.39
N HIS A 71 15.74 -0.90 -8.33
CA HIS A 71 14.76 -1.17 -9.39
C HIS A 71 15.14 -0.55 -10.74
N PHE A 72 15.60 0.71 -10.75
CA PHE A 72 15.97 1.38 -11.99
C PHE A 72 17.19 0.71 -12.66
N PRO A 73 18.31 0.44 -11.94
CA PRO A 73 19.41 -0.35 -12.48
C PRO A 73 19.01 -1.75 -12.94
N GLU A 74 18.15 -2.46 -12.21
CA GLU A 74 17.64 -3.78 -12.63
C GLU A 74 16.89 -3.70 -13.97
N LEU A 75 16.05 -2.68 -14.15
CA LEU A 75 15.32 -2.45 -15.41
C LEU A 75 16.22 -1.97 -16.56
N ASP A 76 17.29 -1.21 -16.26
CA ASP A 76 18.26 -0.78 -17.28
C ASP A 76 19.15 -1.92 -17.79
N ASN A 77 19.21 -3.05 -17.08
CA ASN A 77 20.07 -4.15 -17.45
C ASN A 77 19.54 -4.88 -18.70
N PRO A 78 20.22 -4.78 -19.86
CA PRO A 78 19.77 -5.38 -21.12
C PRO A 78 19.85 -6.92 -21.12
N CYS A 79 20.49 -7.51 -20.11
CA CYS A 79 20.57 -8.97 -19.92
C CYS A 79 19.32 -9.53 -19.20
N SER A 80 18.41 -8.66 -18.73
CA SER A 80 17.11 -9.11 -18.23
C SER A 80 16.29 -9.63 -19.41
N LYS A 81 16.10 -10.96 -19.45
CA LYS A 81 15.19 -11.62 -20.40
C LYS A 81 13.81 -10.96 -20.27
N ALA A 82 13.05 -10.91 -21.37
CA ALA A 82 11.72 -10.28 -21.43
C ALA A 82 10.90 -10.58 -20.17
N CYS A 83 10.67 -9.55 -19.36
CA CYS A 83 9.96 -9.66 -18.11
C CYS A 83 8.48 -9.42 -18.37
N ASN A 84 7.70 -10.50 -18.34
CA ASN A 84 6.29 -10.45 -18.65
C ASN A 84 5.43 -10.11 -17.42
N ILE A 85 5.97 -10.22 -16.20
CA ILE A 85 5.21 -10.03 -14.95
C ILE A 85 5.89 -9.00 -14.05
N LEU A 86 5.16 -7.96 -13.66
CA LEU A 86 5.56 -7.01 -12.62
C LEU A 86 4.87 -7.37 -11.31
N LEU A 87 5.63 -7.60 -10.24
CA LEU A 87 5.09 -7.63 -8.88
C LEU A 87 5.28 -6.24 -8.27
N ILE A 88 4.20 -5.55 -7.90
CA ILE A 88 4.29 -4.23 -7.28
C ILE A 88 3.57 -4.21 -5.94
N GLY A 89 4.33 -3.87 -4.90
CA GLY A 89 3.71 -3.56 -3.63
C GLY A 89 4.63 -3.49 -2.44
N SER A 90 4.21 -4.12 -1.34
CA SER A 90 4.87 -4.00 -0.04
C SER A 90 5.88 -5.11 0.23
N SER A 91 6.20 -5.36 1.52
CA SER A 91 7.10 -6.43 1.96
C SER A 91 6.61 -7.82 1.55
N MET A 92 5.29 -8.03 1.43
CA MET A 92 4.72 -9.32 1.02
C MET A 92 5.24 -9.74 -0.36
N LEU A 93 5.31 -8.82 -1.32
CA LEU A 93 5.88 -9.13 -2.63
C LEU A 93 7.41 -9.08 -2.60
N GLU A 94 8.02 -8.10 -1.91
CA GLU A 94 9.49 -7.97 -1.81
C GLU A 94 10.15 -9.29 -1.34
N ARG A 95 9.54 -9.98 -0.37
CA ARG A 95 10.08 -11.20 0.24
C ARG A 95 10.07 -12.43 -0.67
N PHE A 96 9.47 -12.38 -1.86
CA PHE A 96 9.79 -13.37 -2.90
C PHE A 96 11.27 -13.30 -3.33
N LYS A 97 11.97 -12.18 -3.12
CA LYS A 97 13.43 -12.07 -3.36
C LYS A 97 14.26 -12.72 -2.24
N THR A 98 13.67 -13.00 -1.07
CA THR A 98 14.38 -13.51 0.10
C THR A 98 13.78 -14.80 0.62
N THR A 99 12.66 -14.74 1.35
CA THR A 99 12.00 -15.93 1.92
C THR A 99 11.51 -16.86 0.82
N GLY A 100 10.95 -16.34 -0.27
CA GLY A 100 10.45 -17.13 -1.40
C GLY A 100 11.41 -17.21 -2.60
N HIS A 101 12.71 -16.97 -2.40
CA HIS A 101 13.68 -16.84 -3.51
C HIS A 101 13.83 -18.10 -4.38
N ASP A 102 13.53 -19.27 -3.82
CA ASP A 102 13.61 -20.58 -4.45
C ASP A 102 12.26 -21.06 -5.03
N LEU A 103 11.22 -20.22 -4.97
CA LEU A 103 9.89 -20.50 -5.52
C LEU A 103 9.73 -19.94 -6.94
N ASN A 104 8.63 -20.29 -7.62
CA ASN A 104 8.42 -19.87 -9.01
C ASN A 104 8.51 -18.34 -9.16
N LEU A 105 7.83 -17.61 -8.29
CA LEU A 105 7.81 -16.15 -8.32
C LEU A 105 9.13 -15.50 -7.89
N GLY A 106 10.01 -16.24 -7.19
CA GLY A 106 11.35 -15.80 -6.80
C GLY A 106 12.45 -16.16 -7.81
N LEU A 107 12.30 -17.28 -8.53
CA LEU A 107 13.31 -17.83 -9.44
C LEU A 107 13.19 -17.33 -10.88
N LYS A 108 12.00 -16.90 -11.31
CA LYS A 108 11.69 -16.76 -12.73
C LYS A 108 12.35 -15.49 -13.33
N PRO A 109 13.17 -15.62 -14.40
CA PRO A 109 13.84 -14.47 -15.04
C PRO A 109 12.88 -13.52 -15.75
N HIS A 110 11.59 -13.88 -15.87
CA HIS A 110 10.55 -13.06 -16.50
C HIS A 110 9.69 -12.29 -15.50
N ILE A 111 10.11 -12.24 -14.23
CA ILE A 111 9.41 -11.54 -13.16
C ILE A 111 10.29 -10.40 -12.68
N PHE A 112 9.74 -9.19 -12.73
CA PHE A 112 10.33 -8.02 -12.12
C PHE A 112 9.60 -7.73 -10.83
N ASN A 113 10.29 -7.95 -9.71
CA ASN A 113 9.73 -7.73 -8.40
C ASN A 113 10.10 -6.32 -7.90
N ALA A 114 9.10 -5.43 -7.93
CA ALA A 114 9.16 -4.07 -7.41
C ALA A 114 8.47 -3.94 -6.05
N GLY A 115 8.43 -4.99 -5.24
CA GLY A 115 8.01 -4.92 -3.84
C GLY A 115 9.02 -4.14 -2.98
N VAL A 116 8.52 -3.34 -2.03
CA VAL A 116 9.37 -2.60 -1.09
C VAL A 116 8.83 -2.68 0.34
N GLY A 117 9.72 -3.00 1.27
CA GLY A 117 9.40 -3.22 2.67
C GLY A 117 8.80 -2.01 3.37
N GLY A 118 7.64 -2.24 3.99
CA GLY A 118 6.91 -1.22 4.73
C GLY A 118 6.26 -0.13 3.87
N ASP A 119 6.21 -0.27 2.55
CA ASP A 119 5.45 0.64 1.69
C ASP A 119 3.96 0.60 2.06
N THR A 120 3.39 1.78 2.28
CA THR A 120 1.95 2.01 2.28
C THR A 120 1.47 2.35 0.87
N ILE A 121 0.17 2.37 0.64
CA ILE A 121 -0.46 2.80 -0.62
C ILE A 121 0.17 4.12 -1.15
N PRO A 122 0.23 5.23 -0.40
CA PRO A 122 0.81 6.47 -0.93
C PRO A 122 2.33 6.42 -1.18
N ASN A 123 3.06 5.46 -0.60
CA ASN A 123 4.48 5.28 -0.93
C ASN A 123 4.65 4.65 -2.31
N VAL A 124 3.75 3.74 -2.70
CA VAL A 124 3.77 3.15 -4.04
C VAL A 124 3.39 4.18 -5.11
N LEU A 125 2.41 5.07 -4.85
CA LEU A 125 2.14 6.24 -5.73
C LEU A 125 3.39 7.08 -5.93
N TYR A 126 4.16 7.31 -4.86
CA TYR A 126 5.39 8.07 -4.95
C TYR A 126 6.40 7.41 -5.92
N ARG A 127 6.56 6.09 -5.85
CA ARG A 127 7.44 5.36 -6.79
C ARG A 127 6.91 5.36 -8.23
N MET A 128 5.58 5.31 -8.41
CA MET A 128 4.97 5.49 -9.73
C MET A 128 5.27 6.88 -10.29
N ASN A 129 5.17 7.93 -9.46
CA ASN A 129 5.50 9.31 -9.82
C ASN A 129 6.98 9.51 -10.16
N LEU A 130 7.89 8.69 -9.60
CA LEU A 130 9.31 8.67 -10.01
C LEU A 130 9.53 8.08 -11.41
N GLY A 131 8.52 7.48 -12.03
CA GLY A 131 8.60 6.90 -13.38
C GLY A 131 8.74 5.37 -13.41
N LEU A 132 8.51 4.68 -12.29
CA LEU A 132 8.63 3.21 -12.22
C LEU A 132 7.80 2.49 -13.28
N LEU A 133 6.56 2.94 -13.51
CA LEU A 133 5.65 2.27 -14.45
C LEU A 133 6.10 2.44 -15.90
N GLN A 134 6.51 3.66 -16.28
CA GLN A 134 7.03 3.97 -17.60
C GLN A 134 8.27 3.14 -17.88
N LYS A 135 9.19 3.07 -16.92
CA LYS A 135 10.43 2.31 -17.03
C LYS A 135 10.14 0.81 -17.20
N ALA A 136 9.26 0.24 -16.38
CA ALA A 136 8.83 -1.15 -16.50
C ALA A 136 8.13 -1.45 -17.84
N LYS A 137 7.27 -0.55 -18.34
CA LYS A 137 6.58 -0.73 -19.62
C LYS A 137 7.56 -0.82 -20.80
N TYR A 138 8.51 0.10 -20.88
CA TYR A 138 9.40 0.20 -22.04
C TYR A 138 10.58 -0.77 -21.98
N GLN A 139 11.10 -1.07 -20.80
CA GLN A 139 12.33 -1.88 -20.65
C GLN A 139 12.02 -3.36 -20.44
N ALA A 140 10.98 -3.70 -19.68
CA ALA A 140 10.66 -5.09 -19.35
C ALA A 140 9.63 -5.75 -20.28
N LYS A 141 8.82 -4.97 -21.03
CA LYS A 141 7.69 -5.48 -21.86
C LYS A 141 6.64 -6.26 -21.05
N VAL A 142 6.35 -5.77 -19.86
CA VAL A 142 5.40 -6.38 -18.91
C VAL A 142 4.01 -6.52 -19.53
N GLY A 143 3.48 -7.75 -19.49
CA GLY A 143 2.11 -8.10 -19.91
C GLY A 143 1.13 -8.29 -18.76
N THR A 144 1.61 -8.56 -17.54
CA THR A 144 0.74 -8.73 -16.35
C THR A 144 1.34 -8.05 -15.14
N VAL A 145 0.52 -7.35 -14.36
CA VAL A 145 0.93 -6.75 -13.09
C VAL A 145 0.19 -7.41 -11.94
N VAL A 146 0.91 -7.85 -10.93
CA VAL A 146 0.35 -8.33 -9.66
C VAL A 146 0.54 -7.28 -8.59
N VAL A 147 -0.56 -6.88 -7.95
CA VAL A 147 -0.60 -5.85 -6.92
C VAL A 147 -0.91 -6.48 -5.56
N ASN A 148 -0.09 -6.15 -4.55
CA ASN A 148 -0.38 -6.43 -3.15
C ASN A 148 0.11 -5.25 -2.26
N ILE A 149 -0.80 -4.33 -1.96
CA ILE A 149 -0.54 -3.10 -1.18
C ILE A 149 -1.70 -2.79 -0.25
N GLY A 150 -1.41 -2.19 0.91
CA GLY A 150 -2.41 -1.79 1.90
C GLY A 150 -2.25 -2.44 3.27
N SER A 151 -1.49 -3.55 3.39
CA SER A 151 -1.29 -4.18 4.71
C SER A 151 -0.59 -3.25 5.73
N ASN A 152 0.35 -2.42 5.25
CA ASN A 152 1.04 -1.43 6.09
C ASN A 152 0.19 -0.19 6.42
N ASP A 153 -0.95 -0.02 5.78
CA ASP A 153 -1.91 1.04 6.06
C ASP A 153 -2.82 0.70 7.25
N LEU A 154 -2.94 -0.60 7.55
CA LEU A 154 -3.63 -1.14 8.74
C LEU A 154 -2.70 -1.05 9.96
N LYS A 155 -2.57 0.15 10.53
CA LYS A 155 -1.64 0.45 11.64
C LYS A 155 -2.28 0.51 13.03
N LYS A 156 -3.61 0.52 13.12
CA LYS A 156 -4.35 0.66 14.38
C LYS A 156 -5.44 -0.40 14.44
N PRO A 157 -5.50 -1.21 15.52
CA PRO A 157 -6.62 -2.12 15.73
C PRO A 157 -7.95 -1.37 15.69
N GLY A 158 -8.96 -1.98 15.07
CA GLY A 158 -10.31 -1.43 14.91
C GLY A 158 -10.43 -0.39 13.78
N ARG A 159 -9.52 -0.41 12.81
CA ARG A 159 -9.56 0.49 11.64
C ARG A 159 -9.18 -0.25 10.35
N SER A 160 -10.17 -0.44 9.48
CA SER A 160 -9.98 -0.76 8.07
C SER A 160 -9.36 0.43 7.30
N LEU A 161 -9.06 0.22 6.02
CA LEU A 161 -8.64 1.31 5.13
C LEU A 161 -9.65 2.46 5.14
N SER A 162 -9.12 3.69 5.19
CA SER A 162 -9.91 4.92 5.11
C SER A 162 -10.29 5.27 3.68
N GLU A 163 -11.31 6.12 3.49
CA GLU A 163 -11.71 6.62 2.17
C GLU A 163 -10.55 7.26 1.38
N VAL A 164 -9.66 7.97 2.07
CA VAL A 164 -8.45 8.55 1.45
C VAL A 164 -7.53 7.45 0.92
N GLN A 165 -7.29 6.40 1.69
CA GLN A 165 -6.45 5.28 1.26
C GLN A 165 -7.10 4.48 0.13
N LEU A 166 -8.42 4.33 0.15
CA LEU A 166 -9.19 3.69 -0.92
C LEU A 166 -9.13 4.51 -2.22
N TYR A 167 -9.25 5.84 -2.14
CA TYR A 167 -9.04 6.73 -3.28
C TYR A 167 -7.61 6.64 -3.83
N GLN A 168 -6.62 6.64 -2.94
CA GLN A 168 -5.21 6.46 -3.32
C GLN A 168 -4.98 5.11 -3.99
N PHE A 169 -5.62 4.04 -3.52
CA PHE A 169 -5.57 2.73 -4.16
C PHE A 169 -6.16 2.78 -5.58
N ALA A 170 -7.31 3.45 -5.76
CA ALA A 170 -7.91 3.63 -7.07
C ALA A 170 -7.01 4.40 -8.05
N LEU A 171 -6.22 5.39 -7.58
CA LEU A 171 -5.21 6.06 -8.41
C LEU A 171 -4.13 5.09 -8.93
N HIS A 172 -3.75 4.07 -8.15
CA HIS A 172 -2.82 3.03 -8.63
C HIS A 172 -3.45 2.23 -9.76
N LEU A 173 -4.69 1.75 -9.58
CA LEU A 173 -5.36 0.95 -10.59
C LEU A 173 -5.51 1.72 -11.89
N GLU A 174 -5.87 3.00 -11.79
CA GLU A 174 -5.99 3.91 -12.92
C GLU A 174 -4.66 4.05 -13.69
N ALA A 175 -3.57 4.34 -12.98
CA ALA A 175 -2.25 4.45 -13.59
C ALA A 175 -1.79 3.13 -14.22
N LEU A 176 -2.02 2.02 -13.52
CA LEU A 176 -1.63 0.68 -13.96
C LEU A 176 -2.41 0.25 -15.21
N ARG A 177 -3.74 0.40 -15.25
CA ARG A 177 -4.55 -0.01 -16.41
C ARG A 177 -4.27 0.80 -17.67
N ARG A 178 -3.87 2.07 -17.54
CA ARG A 178 -3.40 2.89 -18.69
C ARG A 178 -2.05 2.42 -19.22
N THR A 179 -1.26 1.79 -18.34
CA THR A 179 0.11 1.41 -18.64
C THR A 179 0.22 -0.01 -19.18
N PHE A 180 -0.48 -0.96 -18.56
CA PHE A 180 -0.34 -2.40 -18.79
C PHE A 180 -1.68 -3.07 -19.14
N PRO A 181 -1.67 -4.18 -19.90
CA PRO A 181 -2.89 -4.76 -20.45
C PRO A 181 -3.68 -5.63 -19.45
N ARG A 182 -3.03 -6.18 -18.42
CA ARG A 182 -3.68 -7.03 -17.41
C ARG A 182 -3.19 -6.69 -16.01
N ILE A 183 -4.12 -6.37 -15.12
CA ILE A 183 -3.83 -6.07 -13.71
C ILE A 183 -4.53 -7.10 -12.83
N VAL A 184 -3.81 -7.66 -11.88
CA VAL A 184 -4.30 -8.64 -10.91
C VAL A 184 -4.03 -8.10 -9.52
N VAL A 185 -5.08 -7.84 -8.75
CA VAL A 185 -5.00 -7.42 -7.36
C VAL A 185 -5.23 -8.63 -6.47
N THR A 186 -4.29 -8.88 -5.57
CA THR A 186 -4.42 -9.92 -4.55
C THR A 186 -4.91 -9.33 -3.24
N ALA A 187 -5.78 -10.05 -2.55
CA ALA A 187 -6.29 -9.63 -1.25
C ALA A 187 -5.16 -9.47 -0.21
N LEU A 188 -5.41 -8.61 0.78
CA LEU A 188 -4.58 -8.50 1.96
C LEU A 188 -4.68 -9.80 2.78
N PHE A 189 -3.53 -10.27 3.23
CA PHE A 189 -3.44 -11.39 4.16
C PHE A 189 -3.85 -10.98 5.58
N TYR A 190 -4.40 -11.94 6.32
CA TYR A 190 -4.56 -11.80 7.75
C TYR A 190 -3.21 -11.65 8.44
N LYS A 191 -3.19 -10.93 9.56
CA LYS A 191 -1.98 -10.72 10.36
C LYS A 191 -2.34 -10.61 11.83
N LYS A 192 -1.43 -11.02 12.70
CA LYS A 192 -1.67 -11.21 14.15
C LYS A 192 -1.83 -9.88 14.91
N ASP A 193 -1.36 -8.78 14.33
CA ASP A 193 -1.35 -7.44 14.96
C ASP A 193 -2.55 -6.56 14.55
N VAL A 194 -3.48 -7.08 13.74
CA VAL A 194 -4.69 -6.38 13.30
C VAL A 194 -5.91 -7.28 13.46
N GLN A 195 -7.07 -6.69 13.77
CA GLN A 195 -8.30 -7.46 13.88
C GLN A 195 -8.68 -8.04 12.51
N LEU A 196 -9.02 -9.32 12.46
CA LEU A 196 -9.35 -10.00 11.20
C LEU A 196 -10.49 -9.28 10.44
N SER A 197 -11.48 -8.77 11.18
CA SER A 197 -12.59 -7.98 10.61
C SER A 197 -12.16 -6.69 9.93
N ASP A 198 -11.05 -6.06 10.36
CA ASP A 198 -10.50 -4.88 9.68
C ASP A 198 -9.88 -5.26 8.34
N VAL A 199 -9.24 -6.44 8.27
CA VAL A 199 -8.69 -7.00 7.03
C VAL A 199 -9.83 -7.39 6.09
N ASP A 200 -10.86 -8.07 6.59
CA ASP A 200 -12.05 -8.46 5.82
C ASP A 200 -12.72 -7.24 5.20
N ARG A 201 -13.04 -6.24 6.02
CA ARG A 201 -13.66 -4.99 5.55
C ARG A 201 -12.79 -4.28 4.52
N SER A 202 -11.48 -4.23 4.74
CA SER A 202 -10.55 -3.62 3.78
C SER A 202 -10.53 -4.38 2.46
N ASN A 203 -10.52 -5.71 2.50
CA ASN A 203 -10.58 -6.55 1.30
C ASN A 203 -11.91 -6.39 0.56
N GLU A 204 -13.04 -6.32 1.26
CA GLU A 204 -14.34 -6.04 0.65
C GLU A 204 -14.35 -4.68 -0.07
N ASP A 205 -13.83 -3.64 0.57
CA ASP A 205 -13.80 -2.30 -0.02
C ASP A 205 -12.84 -2.21 -1.21
N LEU A 206 -11.67 -2.86 -1.13
CA LEU A 206 -10.74 -3.00 -2.26
C LEU A 206 -11.36 -3.80 -3.42
N GLN A 207 -12.05 -4.90 -3.12
CA GLN A 207 -12.74 -5.70 -4.14
C GLN A 207 -13.84 -4.89 -4.84
N LYS A 208 -14.62 -4.10 -4.11
CA LYS A 208 -15.61 -3.18 -4.69
C LYS A 208 -14.94 -2.19 -5.64
N ILE A 209 -13.82 -1.60 -5.25
CA ILE A 209 -13.05 -0.71 -6.14
C ILE A 209 -12.60 -1.45 -7.39
N VAL A 210 -11.96 -2.61 -7.23
CA VAL A 210 -11.47 -3.42 -8.37
C VAL A 210 -12.59 -3.77 -9.35
N SER A 211 -13.77 -4.13 -8.85
CA SER A 211 -14.93 -4.43 -9.70
C SER A 211 -15.40 -3.26 -10.57
N GLY A 212 -15.06 -2.03 -10.19
CA GLY A 212 -15.34 -0.82 -10.97
C GLY A 212 -14.30 -0.47 -12.03
N PHE A 213 -13.18 -1.20 -12.10
CA PHE A 213 -12.09 -0.93 -13.05
C PHE A 213 -12.05 -1.99 -14.16
N PRO A 214 -12.22 -1.61 -15.44
CA PRO A 214 -12.12 -2.55 -16.55
C PRO A 214 -10.69 -3.08 -16.70
N GLY A 215 -10.56 -4.39 -16.97
CA GLY A 215 -9.26 -5.05 -17.16
C GLY A 215 -8.46 -5.27 -15.87
N VAL A 216 -9.11 -5.14 -14.70
CA VAL A 216 -8.51 -5.42 -13.39
C VAL A 216 -9.23 -6.60 -12.74
N GLU A 217 -8.46 -7.60 -12.33
CA GLU A 217 -8.95 -8.83 -11.70
C GLU A 217 -8.70 -8.79 -10.19
N TRP A 218 -9.69 -9.23 -9.40
CA TRP A 218 -9.51 -9.47 -7.96
C TRP A 218 -9.26 -10.96 -7.71
N LEU A 219 -8.23 -11.27 -6.92
CA LEU A 219 -8.01 -12.62 -6.41
C LEU A 219 -8.00 -12.61 -4.88
N ALA A 220 -8.87 -13.41 -4.29
CA ALA A 220 -8.91 -13.64 -2.84
C ALA A 220 -7.59 -14.25 -2.34
N ALA A 221 -7.16 -13.98 -1.11
CA ALA A 221 -5.96 -14.62 -0.59
C ALA A 221 -6.19 -16.15 -0.44
N PRO A 222 -5.17 -16.99 -0.67
CA PRO A 222 -5.27 -18.40 -0.33
C PRO A 222 -5.49 -18.55 1.18
N GLN A 223 -6.13 -19.64 1.59
CA GLN A 223 -6.31 -19.94 3.00
C GLN A 223 -4.94 -20.17 3.65
N MET A 224 -4.66 -19.40 4.69
CA MET A 224 -3.41 -19.46 5.45
C MET A 224 -3.67 -19.84 6.91
N ASP A 225 -2.82 -20.71 7.45
CA ASP A 225 -2.78 -20.97 8.88
C ASP A 225 -1.94 -19.87 9.56
N LEU A 226 -2.57 -19.06 10.43
CA LEU A 226 -1.90 -17.96 11.11
C LEU A 226 -0.79 -18.42 12.06
N ILE A 227 -0.83 -19.66 12.54
CA ILE A 227 0.20 -20.24 13.42
C ILE A 227 1.36 -20.76 12.59
N HIS A 228 1.07 -21.56 11.56
CA HIS A 228 2.09 -22.33 10.85
C HIS A 228 2.71 -21.62 9.64
N HIS A 229 2.02 -20.66 9.02
CA HIS A 229 2.48 -20.03 7.78
C HIS A 229 3.12 -18.66 7.96
N TYR A 230 3.31 -18.19 9.20
CA TYR A 230 3.85 -16.86 9.50
C TYR A 230 5.14 -16.95 10.29
N GLU A 231 6.15 -16.21 9.85
CA GLU A 231 7.44 -16.07 10.53
C GLU A 231 7.35 -15.09 11.71
N ASP A 232 6.58 -14.02 11.52
CA ASP A 232 6.32 -13.01 12.55
C ASP A 232 4.82 -12.68 12.62
N HIS A 233 4.46 -11.49 13.11
CA HIS A 233 3.06 -11.09 13.22
C HIS A 233 2.42 -10.73 11.87
N VAL A 234 3.22 -10.51 10.82
CA VAL A 234 2.79 -9.91 9.55
C VAL A 234 3.22 -10.73 8.34
N HIS A 235 4.45 -11.26 8.34
CA HIS A 235 5.07 -11.85 7.18
C HIS A 235 4.97 -13.37 7.19
N LEU A 236 4.74 -13.92 6.00
CA LEU A 236 4.76 -15.36 5.77
C LEU A 236 6.18 -15.91 6.00
N ASN A 237 6.24 -17.13 6.52
CA ASN A 237 7.45 -17.95 6.47
C ASN A 237 7.56 -18.66 5.11
N ARG A 238 8.56 -19.53 4.95
CA ARG A 238 8.78 -20.23 3.68
C ARG A 238 7.59 -21.11 3.25
N ASP A 239 6.95 -21.80 4.18
CA ASP A 239 5.78 -22.65 3.91
C ASP A 239 4.58 -21.80 3.47
N GLY A 240 4.37 -20.65 4.13
CA GLY A 240 3.34 -19.69 3.72
C GLY A 240 3.59 -19.13 2.31
N TYR A 241 4.84 -18.81 1.97
CA TYR A 241 5.18 -18.41 0.60
C TYR A 241 4.97 -19.54 -0.40
N GLU A 242 5.18 -20.80 -0.04
CA GLU A 242 4.90 -21.93 -0.94
C GLU A 242 3.44 -22.04 -1.33
N VAL A 243 2.56 -21.91 -0.32
CA VAL A 243 1.10 -21.92 -0.53
C VAL A 243 0.70 -20.76 -1.42
N TRP A 244 1.25 -19.56 -1.18
CA TRP A 244 0.91 -18.38 -1.98
C TRP A 244 1.46 -18.48 -3.40
N ASP A 245 2.71 -18.91 -3.57
CA ASP A 245 3.36 -19.10 -4.87
C ASP A 245 2.55 -20.07 -5.74
N LYS A 246 2.29 -21.27 -5.23
CA LYS A 246 1.52 -22.29 -5.96
C LYS A 246 0.15 -21.78 -6.36
N TRP A 247 -0.54 -21.14 -5.43
CA TRP A 247 -1.87 -20.59 -5.69
C TRP A 247 -1.83 -19.48 -6.74
N LEU A 248 -0.88 -18.56 -6.67
CA LEU A 248 -0.79 -17.43 -7.59
C LEU A 248 -0.35 -17.89 -8.99
N VAL A 249 0.59 -18.84 -9.06
CA VAL A 249 0.99 -19.50 -10.31
C VAL A 249 -0.21 -20.17 -11.00
N GLU A 250 -1.01 -20.93 -10.25
CA GLU A 250 -2.24 -21.55 -10.76
C GLU A 250 -3.23 -20.51 -11.28
N LYS A 251 -3.50 -19.43 -10.52
CA LYS A 251 -4.46 -18.39 -10.93
C LYS A 251 -3.97 -17.53 -12.09
N LEU A 252 -2.66 -17.34 -12.23
CA LEU A 252 -2.09 -16.60 -13.34
C LEU A 252 -1.93 -17.45 -14.61
N GLY A 253 -1.88 -18.79 -14.47
CA GLY A 253 -1.68 -19.72 -15.58
C GLY A 253 -0.26 -19.69 -16.15
N ILE A 254 0.76 -19.57 -15.28
CA ILE A 254 2.17 -19.35 -15.64
C ILE A 254 3.13 -20.44 -15.16
#